data_AF-A0A7Y2ZJE0-F1
#
_entry.id   AF-A0A7Y2ZJE0-F1
#
_cell.length_a   1.000
_cell.length_b   1.000
_cell.length_c   1.000
_cell.angle_alpha   90.00
_cell.angle_beta   90.00
_cell.angle_gamma   90.00
#
_symmetry.space_group_name_H-M   'P 1'
#
loop_
_entity.id
_entity.type
_entity.pdbx_description
1 polymer ?
#
loop_
_entity_poly.entity_id
_entity_poly.type
_entity_poly.pdbx_seq_one_letter_code
_entity_poly.pdbx_strand_id
1 'polypeptide(L)'
;MIRTASTVLALVLGLAAYGSGVRPLEAQTDRPELVDLSFEGNRAFPDDSLRRAIVNRETDCRVPSIFCAVGLDLKRRSYIQPRELLRDALRLQVYY
;
A
#
# COMPACT_ATOMS: atom_id res chain seq x y z
N MET A 1 6.45 32.57 42.71
CA MET A 1 5.42 32.00 41.80
C MET A 1 5.90 31.81 40.34
N ILE A 2 7.10 32.29 39.94
CA ILE A 2 7.57 32.23 38.54
C ILE A 2 8.27 30.89 38.19
N ARG A 3 8.88 30.19 39.16
CA ARG A 3 9.60 28.91 38.94
C ARG A 3 8.70 27.71 38.61
N THR A 4 7.45 27.70 39.09
CA THR A 4 6.50 26.61 38.86
C THR A 4 5.88 26.66 37.46
N ALA A 5 5.68 27.87 36.91
CA ALA A 5 5.16 28.04 35.55
C ALA A 5 6.15 27.52 34.48
N SER A 6 7.46 27.71 34.70
CA SER A 6 8.50 27.28 33.77
C SER A 6 8.68 25.76 33.71
N THR A 7 8.50 25.05 34.82
CA THR A 7 8.58 23.59 34.87
C THR A 7 7.36 22.91 34.26
N VAL A 8 6.17 23.46 34.47
CA VAL A 8 4.94 22.97 33.82
C VAL A 8 5.01 23.15 32.31
N LEU A 9 5.50 24.30 31.83
CA LEU A 9 5.67 24.56 30.39
C LEU A 9 6.65 23.58 29.74
N ALA A 10 7.77 23.28 30.40
CA ALA A 10 8.76 22.32 29.91
C ALA A 10 8.20 20.89 29.85
N LEU A 11 7.38 20.50 30.82
CA LEU A 11 6.77 19.16 30.86
C LEU A 11 5.69 18.99 29.78
N VAL A 12 4.89 20.03 29.53
CA VAL A 12 3.87 20.06 28.46
C VAL A 12 4.52 20.05 27.07
N LEU A 13 5.60 20.82 26.86
CA LEU A 13 6.37 20.80 25.63
C LEU A 13 7.06 19.44 25.38
N GLY A 14 7.57 18.81 26.43
CA GLY A 14 8.14 17.46 26.35
C GLY A 14 7.10 16.44 25.89
N LEU A 15 5.94 16.38 26.56
CA LEU A 15 4.87 15.44 26.21
C LEU A 15 4.31 15.65 24.79
N ALA A 16 4.22 16.90 24.32
CA ALA A 16 3.81 17.20 22.94
C ALA A 16 4.82 16.69 21.89
N ALA A 17 6.12 16.64 22.22
CA ALA A 17 7.15 16.10 21.33
C ALA A 17 7.20 14.56 21.32
N TYR A 18 6.77 13.88 22.39
CA TYR A 18 6.72 12.42 22.46
C TYR A 18 5.49 11.80 21.78
N GLY A 19 4.40 12.56 21.60
CA GLY A 19 3.12 12.05 21.09
C GLY A 19 3.03 11.82 19.57
N SER A 20 4.06 12.16 18.78
CA SER A 20 4.01 12.18 17.31
C SER A 20 4.51 10.90 16.63
N GLY A 21 4.72 9.82 17.38
CA GLY A 21 5.21 8.53 16.87
C GLY A 21 4.20 7.69 16.06
N VAL A 22 3.18 8.29 15.45
CA VAL A 22 2.31 7.57 14.50
C VAL A 22 3.07 7.47 13.18
N ARG A 23 3.92 6.45 13.05
CA ARG A 23 4.54 6.13 11.76
C ARG A 23 3.45 5.65 10.80
N PRO A 24 3.39 6.15 9.55
CA PRO A 24 2.45 5.66 8.55
C PRO A 24 2.63 4.14 8.40
N LEU A 25 1.53 3.42 8.15
CA LEU A 25 1.51 1.95 8.01
C LEU A 25 2.50 1.45 6.93
N GLU A 26 2.83 2.31 5.96
CA GLU A 26 3.96 2.18 5.02
C GLU A 26 5.25 1.67 5.69
N ALA A 27 5.60 2.20 6.87
CA ALA A 27 6.85 1.89 7.56
C ALA A 27 6.79 0.58 8.37
N GLN A 28 5.66 -0.15 8.33
CA GLN A 28 5.46 -1.37 9.12
C GLN A 28 5.63 -2.65 8.30
N THR A 29 5.88 -2.57 6.98
CA THR A 29 6.09 -3.74 6.11
C THR A 29 7.25 -3.51 5.14
N ASP A 30 8.22 -4.43 5.12
CA ASP A 30 9.36 -4.42 4.19
C ASP A 30 9.03 -5.12 2.84
N ARG A 31 7.73 -5.28 2.56
CA ARG A 31 7.26 -5.96 1.35
C ARG A 31 7.06 -4.93 0.24
N PRO A 32 7.59 -5.16 -0.98
CA PRO A 32 7.37 -4.27 -2.10
C PRO A 32 5.88 -4.19 -2.43
N GLU A 33 5.36 -2.97 -2.53
CA GLU A 33 4.02 -2.72 -3.06
C GLU A 33 4.01 -3.00 -4.57
N LEU A 34 2.99 -3.72 -5.04
CA LEU A 34 2.79 -3.94 -6.47
C LEU A 34 1.93 -2.79 -7.00
N VAL A 35 2.55 -1.82 -7.67
CA VAL A 35 1.87 -0.60 -8.13
C VAL A 35 1.29 -0.78 -9.54
N ASP A 36 1.98 -1.55 -10.38
CA ASP A 36 1.62 -1.77 -11.78
C ASP A 36 1.93 -3.22 -12.20
N LEU A 37 1.11 -3.76 -13.10
CA LEU A 37 1.10 -5.12 -13.64
C LEU A 37 0.48 -5.09 -15.04
N SER A 38 1.28 -5.42 -16.06
CA SER A 38 0.86 -5.46 -17.45
C SER A 38 1.07 -6.85 -18.06
N PHE A 39 0.25 -7.20 -19.05
CA PHE A 39 0.41 -8.41 -19.84
C PHE A 39 0.85 -8.05 -21.25
N GLU A 40 2.09 -8.38 -21.60
CA GLU A 40 2.63 -8.10 -22.93
C GLU A 40 2.50 -9.30 -23.87
N GLY A 41 2.22 -9.03 -25.16
CA GLY A 41 2.19 -10.05 -26.22
C GLY A 41 0.92 -10.91 -26.28
N ASN A 42 0.05 -10.83 -25.27
CA ASN A 42 -1.26 -11.48 -25.29
C ASN A 42 -2.19 -10.84 -26.33
N ARG A 43 -2.87 -11.66 -27.13
CA ARG A 43 -3.90 -11.23 -28.10
C ARG A 43 -5.23 -11.99 -27.98
N ALA A 44 -5.30 -12.99 -27.11
CA ALA A 44 -6.42 -13.92 -27.03
C ALA A 44 -7.42 -13.53 -25.93
N PHE A 45 -6.93 -13.04 -24.80
CA PHE A 45 -7.76 -12.72 -23.64
C PHE A 45 -7.70 -11.23 -23.30
N PRO A 46 -8.76 -10.65 -22.70
CA PRO A 46 -8.66 -9.34 -22.08
C PRO A 46 -7.73 -9.39 -20.85
N ASP A 47 -6.97 -8.33 -20.60
CA ASP A 47 -6.07 -8.22 -19.45
C ASP A 47 -6.79 -8.49 -18.12
N ASP A 48 -8.00 -7.97 -17.95
CA ASP A 48 -8.80 -8.20 -16.74
C ASP A 48 -9.09 -9.68 -16.48
N SER A 49 -9.20 -10.49 -17.52
CA SER A 49 -9.36 -11.94 -17.37
C SER A 49 -8.08 -12.59 -16.86
N LEU A 50 -6.91 -12.19 -17.38
CA LEU A 50 -5.63 -12.67 -16.91
C LEU A 50 -5.32 -12.20 -15.48
N ARG A 51 -5.66 -10.95 -15.12
CA ARG A 51 -5.57 -10.42 -13.74
C ARG A 51 -6.37 -11.26 -12.74
N ARG A 52 -7.51 -11.81 -13.16
CA ARG A 52 -8.35 -12.68 -12.31
C ARG A 52 -7.79 -14.10 -12.18
N ALA A 53 -6.97 -14.56 -13.12
CA ALA A 53 -6.38 -15.89 -13.12
C ALA A 53 -5.16 -16.03 -12.17
N ILE A 54 -4.63 -14.91 -11.66
CA ILE A 54 -3.44 -14.86 -10.81
C ILE A 54 -3.73 -14.27 -9.41
N VAL A 55 -2.80 -14.53 -8.49
CA VAL A 55 -2.87 -14.04 -7.10
C VAL A 55 -2.26 -12.66 -6.94
N ASN A 56 -1.11 -12.38 -7.57
CA ASN A 56 -0.51 -11.06 -7.54
C ASN A 56 -1.41 -10.03 -8.25
N ARG A 57 -1.71 -8.93 -7.57
CA ARG A 57 -2.57 -7.85 -8.08
C ARG A 57 -1.98 -6.49 -7.75
N GLU A 58 -2.24 -5.53 -8.62
CA GLU A 58 -1.89 -4.14 -8.37
C GLU A 58 -2.60 -3.59 -7.14
N THR A 59 -1.99 -2.55 -6.59
CA THR A 59 -2.63 -1.67 -5.63
C THR A 59 -3.69 -0.87 -6.36
N ASP A 60 -4.94 -1.09 -5.96
CA ASP A 60 -6.09 -0.44 -6.58
C ASP A 60 -6.75 0.54 -5.60
N CYS A 61 -7.47 1.50 -6.13
CA CYS A 61 -8.28 2.42 -5.38
C CYS A 61 -9.62 1.79 -5.03
N ARG A 62 -10.00 1.81 -3.75
CA ARG A 62 -11.32 1.30 -3.33
C ARG A 62 -12.49 2.09 -3.94
N VAL A 63 -12.21 3.30 -4.42
CA VAL A 63 -13.14 4.30 -4.93
C VAL A 63 -12.68 4.74 -6.33
N PRO A 64 -13.54 5.41 -7.13
CA PRO A 64 -13.13 5.94 -8.43
C PRO A 64 -11.81 6.72 -8.37
N SER A 65 -10.96 6.55 -9.37
CA SER A 65 -9.55 7.01 -9.40
C SER A 65 -9.35 8.49 -9.07
N ILE A 66 -10.35 9.33 -9.36
CA ILE A 66 -10.36 10.76 -9.01
C ILE A 66 -10.13 10.99 -7.52
N PHE A 67 -10.75 10.19 -6.65
CA PHE A 67 -10.61 10.35 -5.19
C PHE A 67 -9.22 9.93 -4.68
N CYS A 68 -8.57 8.99 -5.36
CA CYS A 68 -7.19 8.61 -5.07
C CYS A 68 -6.19 9.65 -5.54
N ALA A 69 -6.45 10.33 -6.67
CA ALA A 69 -5.61 11.41 -7.16
C ALA A 69 -5.57 12.61 -6.20
N VAL A 70 -6.64 12.81 -5.41
CA VAL A 70 -6.73 13.86 -4.38
C VAL A 70 -5.99 13.48 -3.08
N GLY A 71 -5.34 12.31 -3.03
CA GLY A 71 -4.49 11.91 -1.90
C GLY A 71 -5.27 11.42 -0.67
N LEU A 72 -6.56 11.11 -0.82
CA LEU A 72 -7.29 10.36 0.20
C LEU A 72 -6.69 8.94 0.24
N ASP A 73 -6.22 8.48 1.40
CA ASP A 73 -5.59 7.15 1.60
C ASP A 73 -6.63 6.02 1.53
N LEU A 74 -7.29 5.91 0.38
CA LEU A 74 -8.33 4.96 0.04
C LEU A 74 -7.79 3.83 -0.86
N LYS A 75 -6.46 3.70 -0.91
CA LYS A 75 -5.76 2.66 -1.66
C LYS A 75 -5.92 1.33 -0.95
N ARG A 76 -6.32 0.31 -1.70
CA ARG A 76 -6.22 -1.10 -1.34
C ARG A 76 -4.83 -1.58 -1.76
N ARG A 77 -3.87 -1.43 -0.86
CA ARG A 77 -2.48 -1.84 -1.09
C ARG A 77 -2.38 -3.33 -1.27
N SER A 78 -1.72 -3.72 -2.34
CA SER A 78 -1.37 -5.08 -2.67
C SER A 78 0.15 -5.18 -2.69
N TYR A 79 0.67 -6.22 -2.03
CA TYR A 79 2.11 -6.46 -1.95
C TYR A 79 2.49 -7.63 -2.82
N ILE A 80 3.66 -7.55 -3.44
CA ILE A 80 4.17 -8.65 -4.25
C ILE A 80 4.39 -9.88 -3.37
N GLN A 81 4.00 -11.04 -3.89
CA GLN A 81 4.20 -12.34 -3.26
C GLN A 81 5.17 -13.17 -4.11
N PRO A 82 6.49 -13.14 -3.82
CA PRO A 82 7.50 -13.79 -4.64
C PRO A 82 7.26 -15.29 -4.83
N ARG A 83 6.70 -15.96 -3.81
CA ARG A 83 6.38 -17.39 -3.83
C ARG A 83 5.24 -17.73 -4.80
N GLU A 84 4.35 -16.78 -5.07
CA GLU A 84 3.23 -16.98 -5.97
C GLU A 84 3.57 -16.60 -7.42
N LEU A 85 4.66 -15.86 -7.70
CA LEU A 85 5.01 -15.45 -9.07
C LEU A 85 5.16 -16.63 -10.03
N LEU A 86 5.88 -17.68 -9.61
CA LEU A 86 6.04 -18.88 -10.45
C LEU A 86 4.70 -19.62 -10.63
N ARG A 87 3.86 -19.64 -9.59
CA ARG A 87 2.54 -20.27 -9.64
C ARG A 87 1.57 -19.49 -10.52
N ASP A 88 1.64 -18.17 -10.48
CA ASP A 88 0.86 -17.27 -11.33
C ASP A 88 1.25 -17.46 -12.79
N ALA A 89 2.53 -17.60 -13.12
CA ALA A 89 2.97 -17.95 -14.46
C ALA A 89 2.39 -19.30 -14.94
N LEU A 90 2.39 -20.33 -14.07
CA LEU A 90 1.77 -21.62 -14.38
C LEU A 90 0.25 -21.54 -14.52
N ARG A 91 -0.44 -20.76 -13.68
CA ARG A 91 -1.88 -20.50 -13.80
C ARG A 91 -2.20 -19.87 -15.15
N LEU A 92 -1.42 -18.89 -15.58
CA LEU A 92 -1.57 -18.28 -16.90
C LEU A 92 -1.34 -19.31 -18.02
N GLN A 93 -0.32 -20.16 -17.93
CA GLN A 93 -0.07 -21.22 -18.91
C GLN A 93 -1.23 -22.21 -19.03
N VAL A 94 -1.88 -22.57 -17.92
CA VAL A 94 -3.05 -23.47 -17.90
C VAL A 94 -4.34 -22.76 -18.34
N TYR A 95 -4.40 -21.44 -18.16
CA TYR A 95 -5.55 -20.63 -18.55
C TYR A 95 -5.64 -20.43 -20.08
N TYR A 96 -4.49 -20.42 -20.76
CA TYR A 96 -4.41 -20.41 -22.23
C TYR A 96 -4.85 -21.74 -22.83
#